data_AF-A0A956CJX6-F1
#
_entry.id   AF-A0A956CJX6-F1
#
_cell.length_a   1.000
_cell.length_b   1.000
_cell.length_c   1.000
_cell.angle_alpha   90.00
_cell.angle_beta   90.00
_cell.angle_gamma   90.00
#
_symmetry.space_group_name_H-M   'P 1'
#
loop_
_entity.id
_entity.type
_entity.pdbx_description
1 polymer ?
#
loop_
_entity_poly.entity_id
_entity_poly.type
_entity_poly.pdbx_seq_one_letter_code
_entity_poly.pdbx_strand_id
1 'polypeptide(L)'
;IQRYWNYYVFNNFRRQRLGYDAEDIYLRLYDRFFSRLMYANQDYAFNRVIVDDIFGGDARLDAFYTASDGMGADTAAIGAAFGLLSRVLATPEPGPYVLYTRADGTDAYFYDEYYEPDFEVPFPDGRYFETTWDFNAGYYWIDQLDRTGYFYDKILALETLADPQAYFFGADEAADLRAFQINFHTTFPEPTQGLFGALLAERWDVYGPRWNGSKLVYPDATAIAAASTGGDPIDPGTGYSVQLWGAFMGMSLIPLSYDHTFLESSRVFVAGGAEGVDLPSGETVQFVDPSTSIRYIAGSYPVAGKETGIGARMLLHAQALADNGEYYALDDYMDVVNLMRTLSWEYGFGY
;
A
#
# COMPACT_ATOMS: atom_id res chain seq x y z
N ILE A 1 -6.27 0.61 -17.29
CA ILE A 1 -6.57 -0.53 -16.38
C ILE A 1 -6.52 -1.89 -17.08
N GLN A 2 -7.47 -2.29 -17.94
CA GLN A 2 -7.48 -3.66 -18.54
C GLN A 2 -6.18 -4.02 -19.27
N ARG A 3 -5.56 -3.05 -19.96
CA ARG A 3 -4.28 -3.23 -20.63
C ARG A 3 -3.16 -3.64 -19.67
N TYR A 4 -3.15 -3.16 -18.44
CA TYR A 4 -2.14 -3.55 -17.44
C TYR A 4 -2.28 -5.04 -17.12
N TRP A 5 -3.49 -5.49 -16.74
CA TRP A 5 -3.76 -6.89 -16.40
C TRP A 5 -3.47 -7.85 -17.56
N ASN A 6 -3.90 -7.51 -18.77
CA ASN A 6 -3.76 -8.38 -19.92
C ASN A 6 -2.33 -8.44 -20.49
N TYR A 7 -1.48 -7.43 -20.20
CA TYR A 7 -0.11 -7.37 -20.73
C TYR A 7 0.95 -7.97 -19.80
N TYR A 8 0.61 -8.45 -18.60
CA TYR A 8 1.60 -9.01 -17.68
C TYR A 8 2.51 -10.07 -18.32
N VAL A 9 1.93 -11.04 -19.03
CA VAL A 9 2.71 -12.08 -19.75
C VAL A 9 3.64 -11.48 -20.82
N PHE A 10 3.28 -10.32 -21.36
CA PHE A 10 4.06 -9.62 -22.37
C PHE A 10 5.11 -8.67 -21.77
N ASN A 11 4.98 -8.29 -20.51
CA ASN A 11 5.88 -7.37 -19.84
C ASN A 11 6.88 -8.14 -18.97
N ASN A 12 6.40 -9.04 -18.13
CA ASN A 12 7.17 -9.65 -17.03
C ASN A 12 7.82 -11.00 -17.41
N PHE A 13 7.74 -11.44 -18.67
CA PHE A 13 8.43 -12.64 -19.14
C PHE A 13 9.33 -12.30 -20.32
N ARG A 14 10.55 -12.84 -20.32
CA ARG A 14 11.58 -12.53 -21.33
C ARG A 14 11.15 -12.84 -22.75
N ARG A 15 10.56 -14.02 -22.97
CA ARG A 15 10.04 -14.47 -24.28
C ARG A 15 11.04 -14.25 -25.42
N GLN A 16 12.27 -14.73 -25.25
CA GLN A 16 13.37 -14.63 -26.23
C GLN A 16 13.82 -13.20 -26.58
N ARG A 17 13.45 -12.18 -25.80
CA ARG A 17 13.97 -10.82 -25.98
C ARG A 17 15.44 -10.74 -25.57
N LEU A 18 16.21 -10.01 -26.37
CA LEU A 18 17.58 -9.58 -26.05
C LEU A 18 17.51 -8.27 -25.25
N GLY A 19 18.33 -8.12 -24.22
CA GLY A 19 18.29 -6.95 -23.32
C GLY A 19 17.02 -6.93 -22.47
N TYR A 20 16.64 -8.08 -21.90
CA TYR A 20 15.53 -8.17 -20.96
C TYR A 20 16.08 -8.18 -19.54
N ASP A 21 15.89 -7.07 -18.83
CA ASP A 21 16.30 -6.91 -17.43
C ASP A 21 15.16 -6.33 -16.58
N ALA A 22 15.35 -6.30 -15.27
CA ALA A 22 14.32 -5.85 -14.33
C ALA A 22 14.09 -4.34 -14.36
N GLU A 23 15.13 -3.53 -14.60
CA GLU A 23 15.06 -2.06 -14.62
C GLU A 23 14.25 -1.58 -15.83
N ASP A 24 14.49 -2.17 -17.00
CA ASP A 24 13.73 -1.93 -18.22
C ASP A 24 12.23 -2.23 -18.05
N ILE A 25 11.90 -3.24 -17.24
CA ILE A 25 10.50 -3.57 -16.92
C ILE A 25 9.91 -2.56 -15.95
N TYR A 26 10.65 -2.20 -14.89
CA TYR A 26 10.23 -1.17 -13.94
C TYR A 26 9.87 0.14 -14.66
N LEU A 27 10.81 0.70 -15.43
CA LEU A 27 10.62 1.97 -16.16
C LEU A 27 9.47 1.88 -17.16
N ARG A 28 9.38 0.77 -17.90
CA ARG A 28 8.30 0.55 -18.87
C ARG A 28 6.93 0.48 -18.21
N LEU A 29 6.82 -0.18 -17.05
CA LEU A 29 5.55 -0.26 -16.32
C LEU A 29 5.17 1.12 -15.79
N TYR A 30 6.13 1.85 -15.22
CA TYR A 30 5.96 3.22 -14.76
C TYR A 30 5.39 4.12 -15.88
N ASP A 31 6.14 4.29 -16.97
CA ASP A 31 5.79 5.21 -18.07
C ASP A 31 4.48 4.87 -18.78
N ARG A 32 4.20 3.57 -18.93
CA ARG A 32 3.08 3.10 -19.73
C ARG A 32 1.78 3.03 -18.94
N PHE A 33 1.85 2.80 -17.63
CA PHE A 33 0.69 2.54 -16.81
C PHE A 33 0.62 3.46 -15.60
N PHE A 34 1.60 3.40 -14.69
CA PHE A 34 1.50 3.99 -13.35
C PHE A 34 1.59 5.51 -13.37
N SER A 35 2.56 6.10 -14.08
CA SER A 35 2.70 7.56 -14.18
C SER A 35 1.46 8.23 -14.76
N ARG A 36 0.78 7.57 -15.69
CA ARG A 36 -0.48 8.07 -16.27
C ARG A 36 -1.63 8.12 -15.27
N LEU A 37 -1.67 7.17 -14.34
CA LEU A 37 -2.68 7.15 -13.27
C LEU A 37 -2.37 8.23 -12.24
N MET A 38 -1.09 8.41 -11.91
CA MET A 38 -0.61 9.50 -11.08
C MET A 38 -1.02 10.86 -11.67
N TYR A 39 -0.69 11.10 -12.93
CA TYR A 39 -1.00 12.37 -13.60
C TYR A 39 -2.51 12.60 -13.73
N ALA A 40 -3.29 11.54 -13.97
CA ALA A 40 -4.75 11.67 -13.98
C ALA A 40 -5.28 12.09 -12.60
N ASN A 41 -4.75 11.53 -11.51
CA ASN A 41 -5.13 11.93 -10.16
C ASN A 41 -4.74 13.39 -9.86
N GLN A 42 -3.53 13.78 -10.28
CA GLN A 42 -3.03 15.14 -10.12
C GLN A 42 -3.88 16.16 -10.87
N ASP A 43 -4.18 15.91 -12.14
CA ASP A 43 -5.06 16.77 -12.95
C ASP A 43 -6.48 16.83 -12.36
N TYR A 44 -7.05 15.70 -11.95
CA TYR A 44 -8.37 15.65 -11.32
C TYR A 44 -8.43 16.47 -10.03
N ALA A 45 -7.50 16.27 -9.10
CA ALA A 45 -7.47 16.98 -7.83
C ALA A 45 -7.23 18.47 -8.03
N PHE A 46 -6.35 18.84 -8.97
CA PHE A 46 -6.12 20.24 -9.33
C PHE A 46 -7.39 20.91 -9.89
N ASN A 47 -8.06 20.26 -10.85
CA ASN A 47 -9.32 20.75 -11.40
C ASN A 47 -10.40 20.85 -10.32
N ARG A 48 -10.44 19.90 -9.38
CA ARG A 48 -11.38 19.91 -8.27
C ARG A 48 -11.21 21.15 -7.39
N VAL A 49 -9.97 21.49 -7.03
CA VAL A 49 -9.65 22.70 -6.25
C VAL A 49 -10.12 23.98 -6.96
N ILE A 50 -9.90 24.09 -8.28
CA ILE A 50 -10.38 25.25 -9.06
C ILE A 50 -11.90 25.35 -9.05
N VAL A 51 -12.58 24.22 -9.24
CA VAL A 51 -14.05 24.18 -9.26
C VAL A 51 -14.60 24.52 -7.86
N ASP A 52 -14.00 23.99 -6.80
CA ASP A 52 -14.38 24.30 -5.41
C ASP A 52 -14.15 25.79 -5.08
N ASP A 53 -13.06 26.41 -5.56
CA ASP A 53 -12.78 27.84 -5.34
C ASP A 53 -13.81 28.74 -6.05
N ILE A 54 -14.18 28.41 -7.29
CA ILE A 54 -15.12 29.23 -8.08
C ILE A 54 -16.58 28.98 -7.66
N PHE A 55 -16.93 27.73 -7.33
CA PHE A 55 -18.33 27.28 -7.17
C PHE A 55 -18.65 26.70 -5.79
N GLY A 56 -17.75 26.73 -4.81
CA GLY A 56 -17.90 26.10 -3.48
C GLY A 56 -19.14 26.48 -2.68
N GLY A 57 -19.81 27.60 -3.03
CA GLY A 57 -21.09 28.01 -2.44
C GLY A 57 -22.34 27.49 -3.16
N ASP A 58 -22.20 26.79 -4.30
CA ASP A 58 -23.33 26.29 -5.09
C ASP A 58 -23.80 24.93 -4.56
N ALA A 59 -25.09 24.85 -4.23
CA ALA A 59 -25.72 23.62 -3.75
C ALA A 59 -25.71 22.45 -4.77
N ARG A 60 -25.34 22.72 -6.03
CA ARG A 60 -25.25 21.72 -7.10
C ARG A 60 -23.86 21.12 -7.24
N LEU A 61 -22.87 21.61 -6.50
CA LEU A 61 -21.47 21.19 -6.66
C LEU A 61 -21.26 19.70 -6.37
N ASP A 62 -21.88 19.17 -5.31
CA ASP A 62 -21.82 17.73 -5.01
C ASP A 62 -22.44 16.87 -6.13
N ALA A 63 -23.53 17.36 -6.72
CA ALA A 63 -24.15 16.71 -7.87
C ALA A 63 -23.23 16.78 -9.10
N PHE A 64 -22.49 17.87 -9.29
CA PHE A 64 -21.54 18.02 -10.40
C PHE A 64 -20.41 16.99 -10.35
N TYR A 65 -19.90 16.65 -9.16
CA TYR A 65 -18.88 15.60 -9.00
C TYR A 65 -19.39 14.18 -9.20
N THR A 66 -20.70 13.97 -9.29
CA THR A 66 -21.31 12.63 -9.45
C THR A 66 -22.09 12.49 -10.76
N ALA A 67 -22.46 13.60 -11.39
CA ALA A 67 -23.24 13.61 -12.62
C ALA A 67 -22.39 13.22 -13.85
N SER A 68 -23.04 12.56 -14.81
CA SER A 68 -22.40 12.11 -16.06
C SER A 68 -22.02 13.26 -17.00
N ASP A 69 -22.71 14.40 -16.90
CA ASP A 69 -22.46 15.64 -17.63
C ASP A 69 -21.60 16.63 -16.83
N GLY A 70 -21.17 16.25 -15.62
CA GLY A 70 -20.18 16.94 -14.81
C GLY A 70 -18.87 16.15 -14.73
N MET A 71 -18.24 16.17 -13.56
CA MET A 71 -16.97 15.46 -13.28
C MET A 71 -17.15 14.01 -12.83
N GLY A 72 -18.38 13.47 -12.81
CA GLY A 72 -18.65 12.11 -12.32
C GLY A 72 -17.86 11.02 -13.04
N ALA A 73 -17.63 11.17 -14.34
CA ALA A 73 -16.80 10.23 -15.10
C ALA A 73 -15.34 10.25 -14.65
N ASP A 74 -14.80 11.43 -14.35
CA ASP A 74 -13.43 11.61 -13.88
C ASP A 74 -13.27 11.09 -12.46
N THR A 75 -14.20 11.43 -11.56
CA THR A 75 -14.23 10.90 -10.19
C THR A 75 -14.26 9.36 -10.19
N ALA A 76 -15.10 8.75 -11.02
CA ALA A 76 -15.15 7.30 -11.16
C ALA A 76 -13.84 6.72 -11.74
N ALA A 77 -13.22 7.40 -12.71
CA ALA A 77 -11.96 6.97 -13.31
C ALA A 77 -10.81 7.01 -12.30
N ILE A 78 -10.73 8.03 -11.45
CA ILE A 78 -9.71 8.17 -10.42
C ILE A 78 -9.94 7.19 -9.26
N GLY A 79 -11.19 6.94 -8.87
CA GLY A 79 -11.52 5.84 -7.96
C GLY A 79 -11.08 4.47 -8.51
N ALA A 80 -11.28 4.23 -9.81
CA ALA A 80 -10.80 3.01 -10.47
C ALA A 80 -9.26 2.95 -10.59
N ALA A 81 -8.58 4.09 -10.67
CA ALA A 81 -7.12 4.16 -10.62
C ALA A 81 -6.60 3.76 -9.24
N PHE A 82 -7.16 4.32 -8.16
CA PHE A 82 -6.84 3.91 -6.78
C PHE A 82 -7.13 2.42 -6.55
N GLY A 83 -8.29 1.94 -7.06
CA GLY A 83 -8.66 0.53 -7.03
C GLY A 83 -7.68 -0.39 -7.77
N LEU A 84 -7.11 0.07 -8.89
CA LEU A 84 -6.06 -0.67 -9.56
C LEU A 84 -4.81 -0.80 -8.67
N LEU A 85 -4.32 0.32 -8.13
CA LEU A 85 -3.08 0.35 -7.35
C LEU A 85 -3.21 -0.51 -6.08
N SER A 86 -4.35 -0.39 -5.39
CA SER A 86 -4.69 -1.24 -4.24
C SER A 86 -4.73 -2.72 -4.61
N ARG A 87 -5.33 -3.04 -5.76
CA ARG A 87 -5.38 -4.41 -6.28
C ARG A 87 -3.99 -4.94 -6.62
N VAL A 88 -3.07 -4.12 -7.15
CA VAL A 88 -1.68 -4.53 -7.41
C VAL A 88 -1.01 -4.96 -6.11
N LEU A 89 -1.14 -4.20 -5.03
CA LEU A 89 -0.59 -4.59 -3.72
C LEU A 89 -1.19 -5.88 -3.18
N ALA A 90 -2.50 -6.05 -3.35
CA ALA A 90 -3.25 -7.20 -2.85
C ALA A 90 -3.10 -8.47 -3.71
N THR A 91 -2.54 -8.39 -4.92
CA THR A 91 -2.57 -9.54 -5.83
C THR A 91 -1.62 -10.65 -5.36
N PRO A 92 -2.13 -11.88 -5.17
CA PRO A 92 -1.36 -12.99 -4.62
C PRO A 92 -0.56 -13.71 -5.72
N GLU A 93 0.26 -14.67 -5.32
CA GLU A 93 0.94 -15.57 -6.24
C GLU A 93 -0.03 -16.56 -6.93
N PRO A 94 0.29 -17.08 -8.13
CA PRO A 94 -0.48 -18.15 -8.73
C PRO A 94 -0.08 -19.50 -8.12
N GLY A 95 -1.05 -20.39 -7.92
CA GLY A 95 -0.80 -21.75 -7.44
C GLY A 95 -1.77 -22.23 -6.36
N PRO A 96 -1.43 -23.34 -5.67
CA PRO A 96 -2.26 -23.96 -4.65
C PRO A 96 -2.30 -23.15 -3.36
N TYR A 97 -3.49 -23.00 -2.77
CA TYR A 97 -3.71 -22.30 -1.51
C TYR A 97 -4.40 -23.18 -0.47
N VAL A 98 -3.92 -23.09 0.78
CA VAL A 98 -4.43 -23.84 1.93
C VAL A 98 -4.70 -22.90 3.09
N LEU A 99 -5.80 -23.13 3.81
CA LEU A 99 -6.16 -22.34 4.99
C LEU A 99 -5.23 -22.66 6.16
N TYR A 100 -4.62 -21.61 6.73
CA TYR A 100 -3.83 -21.67 7.95
C TYR A 100 -4.30 -20.62 8.96
N THR A 101 -4.16 -20.94 10.24
CA THR A 101 -4.26 -19.95 11.31
C THR A 101 -2.91 -19.25 11.45
N ARG A 102 -2.91 -17.93 11.29
CA ARG A 102 -1.77 -17.04 11.42
C ARG A 102 -1.35 -16.91 12.88
N ALA A 103 -0.13 -16.40 13.08
CA ALA A 103 0.42 -16.14 14.41
C ALA A 103 -0.40 -15.15 15.26
N ASP A 104 -1.14 -14.24 14.61
CA ASP A 104 -2.07 -13.31 15.29
C ASP A 104 -3.42 -13.97 15.65
N GLY A 105 -3.59 -15.26 15.34
CA GLY A 105 -4.80 -16.04 15.61
C GLY A 105 -5.90 -15.87 14.56
N THR A 106 -5.65 -15.12 13.48
CA THR A 106 -6.59 -14.96 12.36
C THR A 106 -6.36 -16.04 11.30
N ASP A 107 -7.40 -16.46 10.60
CA ASP A 107 -7.26 -17.43 9.51
C ASP A 107 -6.96 -16.72 8.17
N ALA A 108 -6.11 -17.32 7.34
CA ALA A 108 -5.82 -16.87 5.99
C ALA A 108 -5.35 -18.01 5.10
N TYR A 109 -5.54 -17.86 3.79
CA TYR A 109 -5.05 -18.78 2.78
C TYR A 109 -3.61 -18.43 2.40
N PHE A 110 -2.70 -19.39 2.49
CA PHE A 110 -1.30 -19.27 2.07
C PHE A 110 -1.00 -20.16 0.88
N TYR A 111 -0.03 -19.73 0.06
CA TYR A 111 0.52 -20.57 -1.00
C TYR A 111 1.21 -21.78 -0.36
N ASP A 112 0.81 -22.99 -0.76
CA ASP A 112 1.43 -24.23 -0.29
C ASP A 112 1.31 -25.36 -1.33
N GLU A 113 2.46 -25.80 -1.84
CA GLU A 113 2.55 -26.86 -2.85
C GLU A 113 2.61 -28.29 -2.29
N TYR A 114 2.75 -28.45 -0.97
CA TYR A 114 2.96 -29.74 -0.31
C TYR A 114 1.67 -30.38 0.21
N TYR A 115 0.62 -29.60 0.43
CA TYR A 115 -0.67 -30.04 0.95
C TYR A 115 -1.77 -30.04 -0.12
N GLU A 116 -2.89 -30.69 0.17
CA GLU A 116 -4.06 -30.67 -0.71
C GLU A 116 -4.67 -29.26 -0.71
N PRO A 117 -4.73 -28.58 -1.88
CA PRO A 117 -5.23 -27.21 -1.94
C PRO A 117 -6.73 -27.13 -1.73
N ASP A 118 -7.17 -26.13 -0.97
CA ASP A 118 -8.58 -25.74 -0.90
C ASP A 118 -9.05 -25.15 -2.24
N PHE A 119 -8.15 -24.41 -2.89
CA PHE A 119 -8.33 -23.91 -4.25
C PHE A 119 -6.97 -23.56 -4.89
N GLU A 120 -6.99 -23.32 -6.20
CA GLU A 120 -5.84 -22.83 -6.93
C GLU A 120 -6.14 -21.43 -7.48
N VAL A 121 -5.21 -20.50 -7.28
CA VAL A 121 -5.23 -19.20 -7.96
C VAL A 121 -4.66 -19.40 -9.36
N PRO A 122 -5.47 -19.25 -10.42
CA PRO A 122 -4.99 -19.51 -11.77
C PRO A 122 -4.05 -18.41 -12.24
N PHE A 123 -3.07 -18.79 -13.05
CA PHE A 123 -2.39 -17.82 -13.91
C PHE A 123 -3.31 -17.46 -15.08
N PRO A 124 -3.50 -16.17 -15.42
CA PRO A 124 -2.73 -15.00 -14.99
C PRO A 124 -3.43 -14.14 -13.92
N ASP A 125 -4.41 -14.66 -13.16
CA ASP A 125 -5.06 -13.89 -12.09
C ASP A 125 -4.12 -13.69 -10.90
N GLY A 126 -3.34 -14.71 -10.55
CA GLY A 126 -2.17 -14.61 -9.68
C GLY A 126 -0.92 -14.13 -10.43
N ARG A 127 0.05 -13.58 -9.69
CA ARG A 127 1.29 -13.00 -10.23
C ARG A 127 2.51 -13.49 -9.47
N TYR A 128 3.49 -14.05 -10.18
CA TYR A 128 4.72 -14.53 -9.54
C TYR A 128 5.46 -13.37 -8.89
N PHE A 129 5.67 -13.43 -7.58
CA PHE A 129 6.28 -12.38 -6.80
C PHE A 129 7.77 -12.25 -7.10
N GLU A 130 8.46 -13.38 -7.23
CA GLU A 130 9.90 -13.43 -7.41
C GLU A 130 10.35 -13.36 -8.88
N THR A 131 11.45 -12.62 -9.06
CA THR A 131 12.26 -12.63 -10.26
C THR A 131 13.02 -13.95 -10.35
N THR A 132 13.04 -14.58 -11.52
CA THR A 132 13.76 -15.85 -11.72
C THR A 132 14.56 -15.86 -13.01
N TRP A 133 15.53 -16.76 -13.08
CA TRP A 133 16.50 -16.89 -14.17
C TRP A 133 16.44 -18.29 -14.79
N ASP A 134 16.89 -18.41 -16.04
CA ASP A 134 17.12 -19.69 -16.68
C ASP A 134 18.42 -20.33 -16.16
N PHE A 135 18.29 -21.07 -15.06
CA PHE A 135 19.41 -21.81 -14.46
C PHE A 135 20.01 -22.90 -15.39
N ASN A 136 19.34 -23.25 -16.48
CA ASN A 136 19.86 -24.20 -17.47
C ASN A 136 20.73 -23.53 -18.55
N ALA A 137 20.83 -22.21 -18.57
CA ALA A 137 21.65 -21.46 -19.54
C ALA A 137 23.17 -21.56 -19.29
N GLY A 138 23.60 -22.37 -18.32
CA GLY A 138 25.01 -22.61 -18.02
C GLY A 138 25.68 -21.39 -17.38
N TYR A 139 26.92 -21.10 -17.75
CA TYR A 139 27.72 -20.02 -17.13
C TYR A 139 27.04 -18.63 -17.19
N TYR A 140 26.22 -18.37 -18.22
CA TYR A 140 25.55 -17.08 -18.43
C TYR A 140 24.13 -17.04 -17.88
N TRP A 141 23.75 -17.93 -16.96
CA TRP A 141 22.39 -17.98 -16.40
C TRP A 141 21.94 -16.65 -15.78
N ILE A 142 22.86 -15.91 -15.16
CA ILE A 142 22.58 -14.61 -14.53
C ILE A 142 22.14 -13.54 -15.55
N ASP A 143 22.64 -13.63 -16.79
CA ASP A 143 22.26 -12.75 -17.90
C ASP A 143 20.97 -13.23 -18.59
N GLN A 144 20.45 -14.39 -18.20
CA GLN A 144 19.29 -15.05 -18.80
C GLN A 144 18.10 -15.00 -17.85
N LEU A 145 17.63 -13.80 -17.56
CA LEU A 145 16.39 -13.58 -16.80
C LEU A 145 15.22 -14.30 -17.49
N ASP A 146 14.44 -15.11 -16.77
CA ASP A 146 13.28 -15.81 -17.32
C ASP A 146 12.01 -14.96 -17.13
N ARG A 147 11.80 -14.48 -15.91
CA ARG A 147 10.70 -13.59 -15.55
C ARG A 147 11.14 -12.53 -14.54
N THR A 148 10.52 -11.35 -14.64
CA THR A 148 10.63 -10.29 -13.64
C THR A 148 9.48 -10.42 -12.66
N GLY A 149 9.82 -10.47 -11.37
CA GLY A 149 8.86 -10.64 -10.29
C GLY A 149 7.88 -9.49 -10.16
N TYR A 150 6.70 -9.80 -9.63
CA TYR A 150 5.62 -8.85 -9.36
C TYR A 150 5.92 -7.93 -8.16
N PHE A 151 7.01 -8.20 -7.43
CA PHE A 151 7.54 -7.29 -6.41
C PHE A 151 7.65 -5.84 -6.93
N TYR A 152 8.22 -5.64 -8.12
CA TYR A 152 8.40 -4.30 -8.69
C TYR A 152 7.09 -3.59 -9.00
N ASP A 153 6.08 -4.31 -9.47
CA ASP A 153 4.73 -3.74 -9.67
C ASP A 153 4.15 -3.20 -8.36
N LYS A 154 4.39 -3.88 -7.23
CA LYS A 154 3.94 -3.42 -5.91
C LYS A 154 4.69 -2.18 -5.45
N ILE A 155 6.01 -2.12 -5.67
CA ILE A 155 6.79 -0.92 -5.35
C ILE A 155 6.32 0.27 -6.17
N LEU A 156 6.09 0.08 -7.48
CA LEU A 156 5.51 1.11 -8.35
C LEU A 156 4.12 1.55 -7.88
N ALA A 157 3.30 0.63 -7.38
CA ALA A 157 2.00 0.97 -6.83
C ALA A 157 2.13 1.85 -5.58
N LEU A 158 3.02 1.51 -4.65
CA LEU A 158 3.29 2.33 -3.46
C LEU A 158 3.84 3.72 -3.83
N GLU A 159 4.78 3.77 -4.77
CA GLU A 159 5.36 5.02 -5.27
C GLU A 159 4.26 5.91 -5.87
N THR A 160 3.45 5.34 -6.75
CA THR A 160 2.36 6.06 -7.43
C THR A 160 1.30 6.59 -6.45
N LEU A 161 1.04 5.85 -5.37
CA LEU A 161 0.10 6.27 -4.34
C LEU A 161 0.64 7.45 -3.51
N ALA A 162 1.95 7.44 -3.23
CA ALA A 162 2.57 8.35 -2.28
C ALA A 162 3.21 9.60 -2.91
N ASP A 163 3.72 9.49 -4.14
CA ASP A 163 4.48 10.54 -4.83
C ASP A 163 3.62 11.78 -5.12
N PRO A 164 3.96 12.96 -4.54
CA PRO A 164 3.25 14.20 -4.79
C PRO A 164 3.92 15.09 -5.85
N GLN A 165 5.00 14.66 -6.51
CA GLN A 165 5.72 15.50 -7.48
C GLN A 165 4.81 15.84 -8.66
N ALA A 166 4.62 17.14 -8.91
CA ALA A 166 3.86 17.63 -10.06
C ALA A 166 4.74 17.68 -11.32
N TYR A 167 4.35 16.92 -12.35
CA TYR A 167 5.10 16.83 -13.62
C TYR A 167 4.48 17.65 -14.77
N PHE A 168 3.44 18.46 -14.51
CA PHE A 168 2.64 19.13 -15.55
C PHE A 168 2.89 20.65 -15.70
N PHE A 169 3.84 21.23 -14.96
CA PHE A 169 4.15 22.67 -15.07
C PHE A 169 5.19 22.96 -16.15
N GLY A 170 4.79 23.75 -17.15
CA GLY A 170 5.65 24.18 -18.25
C GLY A 170 6.03 25.67 -18.26
N ALA A 171 5.52 26.55 -17.37
CA ALA A 171 5.77 27.99 -17.55
C ALA A 171 5.47 28.95 -16.36
N ASP A 172 5.43 28.52 -15.09
CA ASP A 172 5.29 29.51 -14.00
C ASP A 172 6.02 29.09 -12.71
N GLU A 173 7.29 29.48 -12.59
CA GLU A 173 8.14 29.27 -11.40
C GLU A 173 7.82 30.28 -10.27
N ALA A 174 6.89 31.23 -10.50
CA ALA A 174 6.51 32.24 -9.51
C ALA A 174 5.29 31.86 -8.66
N ALA A 175 4.58 30.77 -9.01
CA ALA A 175 3.47 30.24 -8.25
C ALA A 175 3.96 29.37 -7.06
N ASP A 176 3.21 29.38 -5.96
CA ASP A 176 3.52 28.54 -4.79
C ASP A 176 3.44 27.05 -5.17
N LEU A 177 4.60 26.42 -5.38
CA LEU A 177 4.75 25.02 -5.77
C LEU A 177 4.03 24.05 -4.81
N ARG A 178 3.78 24.49 -3.57
CA ARG A 178 3.13 23.69 -2.52
C ARG A 178 1.68 23.37 -2.82
N ALA A 179 0.97 24.29 -3.48
CA ALA A 179 -0.42 24.09 -3.87
C ALA A 179 -0.59 22.95 -4.89
N PHE A 180 0.51 22.45 -5.45
CA PHE A 180 0.50 21.47 -6.52
C PHE A 180 1.12 20.13 -6.12
N GLN A 181 1.50 19.95 -4.86
CA GLN A 181 2.01 18.67 -4.36
C GLN A 181 0.84 17.72 -4.06
N ILE A 182 0.40 16.99 -5.08
CA ILE A 182 -0.81 16.16 -5.06
C ILE A 182 -0.44 14.69 -5.27
N ASN A 183 -0.89 13.85 -4.34
CA ASN A 183 -0.82 12.39 -4.41
C ASN A 183 -2.19 11.74 -4.14
N PHE A 184 -2.27 10.41 -4.09
CA PHE A 184 -3.55 9.74 -3.78
C PHE A 184 -3.99 9.95 -2.34
N HIS A 185 -3.09 10.25 -1.40
CA HIS A 185 -3.46 10.60 -0.02
C HIS A 185 -4.26 11.92 0.03
N THR A 186 -3.88 12.93 -0.74
CA THR A 186 -4.66 14.19 -0.82
C THR A 186 -6.06 14.01 -1.40
N THR A 187 -6.24 13.03 -2.31
CA THR A 187 -7.53 12.77 -2.98
C THR A 187 -8.39 11.76 -2.22
N PHE A 188 -7.76 10.76 -1.61
CA PHE A 188 -8.36 9.68 -0.84
C PHE A 188 -7.61 9.50 0.49
N PRO A 189 -7.75 10.43 1.45
CA PRO A 189 -6.96 10.41 2.67
C PRO A 189 -7.25 9.17 3.52
N GLU A 190 -8.53 8.90 3.80
CA GLU A 190 -8.91 7.74 4.62
C GLU A 190 -8.57 6.40 3.95
N PRO A 191 -8.88 6.16 2.65
CA PRO A 191 -8.50 4.92 1.99
C PRO A 191 -6.99 4.70 1.90
N THR A 192 -6.22 5.77 1.67
CA THR A 192 -4.76 5.69 1.57
C THR A 192 -4.15 5.35 2.94
N GLN A 193 -4.54 6.05 4.01
CA GLN A 193 -4.13 5.71 5.38
C GLN A 193 -4.60 4.32 5.81
N GLY A 194 -5.81 3.94 5.41
CA GLY A 194 -6.38 2.62 5.65
C GLY A 194 -5.51 1.53 5.05
N LEU A 195 -5.16 1.66 3.77
CA LEU A 195 -4.35 0.72 3.00
C LEU A 195 -2.91 0.61 3.50
N PHE A 196 -2.19 1.74 3.64
CA PHE A 196 -0.82 1.73 4.17
C PHE A 196 -0.77 1.21 5.60
N GLY A 197 -1.72 1.62 6.44
CA GLY A 197 -1.78 1.09 7.81
C GLY A 197 -2.13 -0.39 7.86
N ALA A 198 -2.98 -0.88 6.95
CA ALA A 198 -3.28 -2.31 6.87
C ALA A 198 -2.09 -3.11 6.37
N LEU A 199 -1.32 -2.58 5.42
CA LEU A 199 -0.05 -3.17 4.96
C LEU A 199 0.96 -3.28 6.12
N LEU A 200 1.17 -2.19 6.85
CA LEU A 200 2.17 -2.12 7.93
C LEU A 200 1.76 -2.89 9.20
N ALA A 201 0.46 -3.04 9.44
CA ALA A 201 -0.08 -3.84 10.55
C ALA A 201 -0.50 -5.26 10.15
N GLU A 202 -0.13 -5.72 8.94
CA GLU A 202 -0.45 -7.06 8.42
C GLU A 202 -1.94 -7.44 8.45
N ARG A 203 -2.80 -6.44 8.26
CA ARG A 203 -4.27 -6.59 8.26
C ARG A 203 -4.77 -7.00 6.88
N TRP A 204 -4.44 -8.22 6.47
CA TRP A 204 -4.89 -8.78 5.19
C TRP A 204 -6.41 -8.92 5.12
N ASP A 205 -7.07 -9.00 6.27
CA ASP A 205 -8.53 -8.99 6.38
C ASP A 205 -9.17 -7.72 5.77
N VAL A 206 -8.42 -6.63 5.69
CA VAL A 206 -8.87 -5.34 5.18
C VAL A 206 -8.65 -5.19 3.67
N TYR A 207 -7.46 -5.51 3.15
CA TYR A 207 -7.10 -5.24 1.74
C TYR A 207 -6.81 -6.49 0.90
N GLY A 208 -6.53 -7.63 1.53
CA GLY A 208 -6.23 -8.88 0.84
C GLY A 208 -7.44 -9.39 0.05
N PRO A 209 -7.24 -10.15 -1.04
CA PRO A 209 -8.34 -10.72 -1.79
C PRO A 209 -8.99 -11.88 -1.04
N ARG A 210 -10.14 -12.32 -1.56
CA ARG A 210 -10.90 -13.49 -1.11
C ARG A 210 -11.16 -14.42 -2.28
N TRP A 211 -11.27 -15.71 -1.98
CA TRP A 211 -11.78 -16.69 -2.93
C TRP A 211 -13.30 -16.81 -2.81
N ASN A 212 -14.02 -16.67 -3.92
CA ASN A 212 -15.49 -16.84 -3.92
C ASN A 212 -15.96 -18.19 -4.49
N GLY A 213 -15.05 -19.14 -4.66
CA GLY A 213 -15.30 -20.43 -5.33
C GLY A 213 -14.98 -20.45 -6.82
N SER A 214 -14.74 -19.30 -7.46
CA SER A 214 -14.46 -19.23 -8.90
C SER A 214 -13.43 -18.19 -9.32
N LYS A 215 -13.29 -17.10 -8.57
CA LYS A 215 -12.39 -16.00 -8.88
C LYS A 215 -11.95 -15.28 -7.61
N LEU A 216 -10.84 -14.57 -7.74
CA LEU A 216 -10.42 -13.58 -6.76
C LEU A 216 -11.43 -12.43 -6.71
N VAL A 217 -11.85 -12.09 -5.50
CA VAL A 217 -12.65 -10.91 -5.19
C VAL A 217 -11.81 -10.01 -4.30
N TYR A 218 -11.65 -8.75 -4.71
CA TYR A 218 -10.89 -7.78 -3.97
C TYR A 218 -11.84 -6.86 -3.18
N PRO A 219 -11.45 -6.43 -1.98
CA PRO A 219 -12.13 -5.36 -1.26
C PRO A 219 -12.31 -4.10 -2.13
N ASP A 220 -13.38 -3.34 -1.88
CA ASP A 220 -13.53 -2.03 -2.49
C ASP A 220 -12.45 -1.10 -1.92
N ALA A 221 -11.50 -0.75 -2.78
CA ALA A 221 -10.37 0.09 -2.42
C ALA A 221 -10.81 1.43 -1.82
N THR A 222 -11.85 2.06 -2.38
CA THR A 222 -12.31 3.38 -1.93
C THR A 222 -13.05 3.33 -0.60
N ALA A 223 -13.44 2.13 -0.16
CA ALA A 223 -14.05 1.86 1.13
C ALA A 223 -13.09 1.10 2.07
N ILE A 224 -11.79 1.05 1.76
CA ILE A 224 -10.77 0.53 2.69
C ILE A 224 -10.73 1.45 3.91
N ALA A 225 -11.52 1.07 4.90
CA ALA A 225 -11.45 1.58 6.25
C ALA A 225 -10.82 0.49 7.14
N ALA A 226 -10.61 0.78 8.43
CA ALA A 226 -10.08 -0.20 9.40
C ALA A 226 -10.98 -1.44 9.64
N ALA A 227 -12.05 -1.63 8.85
CA ALA A 227 -13.02 -2.71 9.00
C ALA A 227 -12.72 -3.89 8.08
N SER A 228 -12.73 -5.11 8.63
CA SER A 228 -12.62 -6.36 7.88
C SER A 228 -13.73 -6.48 6.82
N THR A 229 -13.39 -7.03 5.66
CA THR A 229 -14.32 -7.24 4.54
C THR A 229 -15.07 -8.57 4.61
N GLY A 230 -14.86 -9.36 5.67
CA GLY A 230 -15.49 -10.68 5.88
C GLY A 230 -14.85 -11.79 5.03
N GLY A 231 -14.95 -13.04 5.51
CA GLY A 231 -14.28 -14.21 4.92
C GLY A 231 -12.75 -14.19 5.10
N ASP A 232 -12.11 -15.30 4.75
CA ASP A 232 -10.70 -15.51 5.02
C ASP A 232 -9.81 -14.90 3.92
N PRO A 233 -8.90 -13.97 4.26
CA PRO A 233 -7.99 -13.35 3.30
C PRO A 233 -7.06 -14.37 2.66
N ILE A 234 -6.66 -14.07 1.44
CA ILE A 234 -5.54 -14.74 0.77
C ILE A 234 -4.29 -13.90 1.03
N ASP A 235 -3.17 -14.54 1.37
CA ASP A 235 -1.87 -13.87 1.51
C ASP A 235 -1.57 -13.08 0.23
N PRO A 236 -1.52 -11.74 0.30
CA PRO A 236 -1.25 -10.94 -0.87
C PRO A 236 0.22 -11.05 -1.29
N GLY A 237 1.15 -11.59 -0.48
CA GLY A 237 2.59 -11.57 -0.75
C GLY A 237 3.16 -10.18 -0.49
N THR A 238 2.91 -9.62 0.69
CA THR A 238 3.39 -8.29 1.11
C THR A 238 4.20 -8.38 2.41
N GLY A 239 5.18 -9.28 2.44
CA GLY A 239 6.09 -9.41 3.57
C GLY A 239 7.01 -8.21 3.75
N TYR A 240 8.03 -8.38 4.60
CA TYR A 240 8.93 -7.32 5.09
C TYR A 240 9.40 -6.32 4.02
N SER A 241 9.88 -6.78 2.87
CA SER A 241 10.39 -5.86 1.83
C SER A 241 9.32 -4.91 1.29
N VAL A 242 8.06 -5.35 1.13
CA VAL A 242 6.98 -4.48 0.67
C VAL A 242 6.56 -3.52 1.79
N GLN A 243 6.53 -3.99 3.04
CA GLN A 243 6.29 -3.14 4.21
C GLN A 243 7.37 -2.08 4.38
N LEU A 244 8.64 -2.42 4.18
CA LEU A 244 9.78 -1.50 4.21
C LEU A 244 9.58 -0.35 3.23
N TRP A 245 9.25 -0.67 1.97
CA TRP A 245 8.96 0.34 0.96
C TRP A 245 7.69 1.13 1.27
N GLY A 246 6.64 0.48 1.79
CA GLY A 246 5.41 1.15 2.19
C GLY A 246 5.63 2.16 3.33
N ALA A 247 6.40 1.76 4.33
CA ALA A 247 6.83 2.60 5.44
C ALA A 247 7.65 3.79 4.93
N PHE A 248 8.69 3.52 4.14
CA PHE A 248 9.58 4.54 3.61
C PHE A 248 8.82 5.55 2.72
N MET A 249 8.09 5.09 1.71
CA MET A 249 7.37 5.96 0.79
C MET A 249 6.23 6.71 1.49
N GLY A 250 5.50 6.05 2.39
CA GLY A 250 4.46 6.68 3.18
C GLY A 250 5.01 7.80 4.06
N MET A 251 6.08 7.54 4.82
CA MET A 251 6.66 8.52 5.74
C MET A 251 7.46 9.64 5.05
N SER A 252 8.05 9.37 3.88
CA SER A 252 8.90 10.34 3.18
C SER A 252 8.18 11.16 2.12
N LEU A 253 7.19 10.59 1.42
CA LEU A 253 6.55 11.24 0.28
C LEU A 253 5.18 11.83 0.63
N ILE A 254 4.35 11.15 1.42
CA ILE A 254 3.01 11.65 1.73
C ILE A 254 3.04 13.02 2.44
N PRO A 255 3.91 13.24 3.46
CA PRO A 255 3.99 14.54 4.13
C PRO A 255 4.47 15.68 3.24
N LEU A 256 5.09 15.40 2.08
CA LEU A 256 5.47 16.45 1.13
C LEU A 256 4.25 17.12 0.48
N SER A 257 3.05 16.58 0.65
CA SER A 257 1.78 17.27 0.32
C SER A 257 1.34 18.29 1.39
N TYR A 258 2.15 18.53 2.42
CA TYR A 258 1.86 19.35 3.60
C TYR A 258 0.70 18.84 4.47
N ASP A 259 0.25 17.61 4.24
CA ASP A 259 -0.64 16.90 5.15
C ASP A 259 0.18 16.01 6.09
N HIS A 260 0.23 16.39 7.37
CA HIS A 260 0.98 15.66 8.40
C HIS A 260 0.16 14.54 9.05
N THR A 261 -1.12 14.35 8.69
CA THR A 261 -1.99 13.34 9.33
C THR A 261 -1.44 11.92 9.16
N PHE A 262 -0.85 11.61 8.00
CA PHE A 262 -0.20 10.32 7.77
C PHE A 262 1.00 10.13 8.72
N LEU A 263 1.87 11.14 8.82
CA LEU A 263 3.04 11.12 9.68
C LEU A 263 2.61 10.96 11.15
N GLU A 264 1.70 11.79 11.62
CA GLU A 264 1.21 11.81 13.01
C GLU A 264 0.51 10.51 13.42
N SER A 265 -0.27 9.91 12.51
CA SER A 265 -0.93 8.62 12.77
C SER A 265 0.01 7.42 12.70
N SER A 266 1.17 7.56 12.05
CA SER A 266 2.17 6.51 11.86
C SER A 266 3.26 6.48 12.93
N ARG A 267 3.35 7.52 13.77
CA ARG A 267 4.41 7.66 14.77
C ARG A 267 4.42 6.51 15.78
N VAL A 268 5.60 5.94 15.96
CA VAL A 268 5.95 5.00 17.03
C VAL A 268 7.21 5.51 17.72
N PHE A 269 7.24 5.53 19.05
CA PHE A 269 8.40 5.96 19.83
C PHE A 269 8.56 5.17 21.13
N VAL A 270 9.74 5.22 21.74
CA VAL A 270 10.00 4.54 23.02
C VAL A 270 9.62 5.44 24.19
N ALA A 271 8.96 4.85 25.19
CA ALA A 271 8.58 5.54 26.42
C ALA A 271 9.81 6.06 27.17
N GLY A 272 9.86 7.38 27.41
CA GLY A 272 11.02 8.03 28.05
C GLY A 272 12.26 8.15 27.16
N GLY A 273 12.15 7.81 25.87
CA GLY A 273 13.17 8.05 24.86
C GLY A 273 13.26 9.53 24.46
N ALA A 274 14.36 9.89 23.79
CA ALA A 274 14.55 11.26 23.27
C ALA A 274 13.58 11.57 22.11
N GLU A 275 13.07 10.53 21.46
CA GLU A 275 12.08 10.54 20.39
C GLU A 275 10.64 10.76 20.86
N GLY A 276 10.40 10.92 22.17
CA GLY A 276 9.08 11.17 22.70
C GLY A 276 8.49 12.47 22.17
N VAL A 277 7.26 12.41 21.67
CA VAL A 277 6.52 13.57 21.17
C VAL A 277 5.16 13.68 21.85
N ASP A 278 4.71 14.90 22.06
CA ASP A 278 3.31 15.15 22.43
C ASP A 278 2.43 14.87 21.21
N LEU A 279 1.54 13.90 21.35
CA LEU A 279 0.65 13.47 20.27
C LEU A 279 -0.63 14.32 20.26
N PRO A 280 -1.12 14.79 19.09
CA PRO A 280 -2.33 15.60 19.00
C PRO A 280 -3.57 14.92 19.56
N SER A 281 -3.68 13.59 19.44
CA SER A 281 -4.83 12.83 19.95
C SER A 281 -4.91 12.78 21.48
N GLY A 282 -3.78 12.93 22.18
CA GLY A 282 -3.66 12.73 23.63
C GLY A 282 -3.86 11.28 24.11
N GLU A 283 -4.57 10.44 23.36
CA GLU A 283 -4.76 9.02 23.61
C GLU A 283 -3.63 8.19 22.98
N THR A 284 -3.16 7.16 23.69
CA THR A 284 -2.02 6.34 23.24
C THR A 284 -2.28 4.84 23.38
N VAL A 285 -1.69 4.07 22.48
CA VAL A 285 -1.53 2.62 22.60
C VAL A 285 -0.10 2.34 23.01
N GLN A 286 0.10 1.35 23.90
CA GLN A 286 1.41 0.97 24.40
C GLN A 286 1.61 -0.53 24.22
N PHE A 287 2.83 -0.92 23.89
CA PHE A 287 3.26 -2.31 23.80
C PHE A 287 4.60 -2.45 24.53
N VAL A 288 4.77 -3.52 25.31
CA VAL A 288 6.05 -3.84 25.95
C VAL A 288 6.59 -5.10 25.31
N ASP A 289 7.71 -4.97 24.61
CA ASP A 289 8.37 -6.11 23.99
C ASP A 289 8.89 -7.05 25.09
N PRO A 290 8.43 -8.32 25.16
CA PRO A 290 8.82 -9.26 26.19
C PRO A 290 10.30 -9.65 26.13
N SER A 291 10.95 -9.52 24.97
CA SER A 291 12.34 -9.91 24.77
C SER A 291 13.32 -8.83 25.25
N THR A 292 13.02 -7.56 24.97
CA THR A 292 13.90 -6.41 25.27
C THR A 292 13.44 -5.60 26.49
N SER A 293 12.20 -5.80 26.96
CA SER A 293 11.53 -4.95 27.94
C SER A 293 11.38 -3.47 27.53
N ILE A 294 11.58 -3.15 26.24
CA ILE A 294 11.36 -1.81 25.70
C ILE A 294 9.86 -1.55 25.60
N ARG A 295 9.43 -0.37 26.06
CA ARG A 295 8.04 0.07 25.94
C ARG A 295 7.88 1.01 24.75
N TYR A 296 7.09 0.58 23.79
CA TYR A 296 6.71 1.35 22.61
C TYR A 296 5.38 2.07 22.84
N ILE A 297 5.24 3.25 22.27
CA ILE A 297 4.05 4.11 22.35
C ILE A 297 3.71 4.61 20.94
N ALA A 298 2.41 4.62 20.62
CA ALA A 298 1.87 5.24 19.42
C ALA A 298 0.57 5.99 19.74
N GLY A 299 0.22 6.97 18.90
CA GLY A 299 -1.04 7.70 19.05
C GLY A 299 -2.24 6.87 18.63
N SER A 300 -3.27 6.87 19.46
CA SER A 300 -4.56 6.25 19.16
C SER A 300 -5.46 7.25 18.43
N TYR A 301 -6.12 6.80 17.37
CA TYR A 301 -7.05 7.57 16.55
C TYR A 301 -8.32 6.73 16.30
N PRO A 302 -9.18 6.55 17.31
CA PRO A 302 -10.38 5.73 17.16
C PRO A 302 -11.45 6.46 16.34
N VAL A 303 -11.90 5.86 15.25
CA VAL A 303 -13.05 6.33 14.45
C VAL A 303 -14.18 5.31 14.58
N ALA A 304 -15.33 5.75 15.09
CA ALA A 304 -16.48 4.87 15.38
C ALA A 304 -16.11 3.62 16.23
N GLY A 305 -15.19 3.79 17.18
CA GLY A 305 -14.71 2.72 18.07
C GLY A 305 -13.71 1.74 17.44
N LYS A 306 -13.23 2.01 16.22
CA LYS A 306 -12.17 1.22 15.56
C LYS A 306 -10.90 2.06 15.45
N GLU A 307 -9.78 1.46 15.83
CA GLU A 307 -8.47 2.11 15.72
C GLU A 307 -8.07 2.32 14.25
N THR A 308 -7.81 3.56 13.85
CA THR A 308 -7.32 3.91 12.50
C THR A 308 -5.87 4.40 12.50
N GLY A 309 -5.30 4.72 13.66
CA GLY A 309 -3.90 5.08 13.84
C GLY A 309 -3.00 3.98 13.31
N ILE A 310 -2.10 4.31 12.40
CA ILE A 310 -1.19 3.36 11.76
C ILE A 310 -0.25 2.77 12.81
N GLY A 311 0.45 3.61 13.57
CA GLY A 311 1.34 3.17 14.64
C GLY A 311 0.60 2.39 15.74
N ALA A 312 -0.59 2.84 16.13
CA ALA A 312 -1.41 2.11 17.10
C ALA A 312 -1.81 0.71 16.61
N ARG A 313 -2.25 0.58 15.36
CA ARG A 313 -2.55 -0.73 14.75
C ARG A 313 -1.33 -1.65 14.73
N MET A 314 -0.15 -1.11 14.45
CA MET A 314 1.08 -1.90 14.50
C MET A 314 1.38 -2.41 15.90
N LEU A 315 1.26 -1.56 16.93
CA LEU A 315 1.48 -1.99 18.32
C LEU A 315 0.42 -2.99 18.80
N LEU A 316 -0.83 -2.87 18.34
CA LEU A 316 -1.87 -3.85 18.61
C LEU A 316 -1.59 -5.21 17.94
N HIS A 317 -1.02 -5.22 16.73
CA HIS A 317 -0.58 -6.45 16.07
C HIS A 317 0.56 -7.12 16.85
N ALA A 318 1.58 -6.34 17.24
CA ALA A 318 2.66 -6.85 18.09
C ALA A 318 2.13 -7.43 19.41
N GLN A 319 1.15 -6.77 20.04
CA GLN A 319 0.50 -7.30 21.24
C GLN A 319 -0.22 -8.63 20.97
N ALA A 320 -0.95 -8.76 19.86
CA ALA A 320 -1.62 -10.00 19.50
C ALA A 320 -0.64 -11.17 19.31
N LEU A 321 0.49 -10.93 18.63
CA LEU A 321 1.55 -11.93 18.47
C LEU A 321 2.14 -12.34 19.83
N ALA A 322 2.38 -11.37 20.72
CA ALA A 322 2.89 -11.63 22.06
C ALA A 322 1.89 -12.43 22.92
N ASP A 323 0.61 -12.09 22.87
CA ASP A 323 -0.46 -12.73 23.64
C ASP A 323 -0.68 -14.19 23.20
N ASN A 324 -0.47 -14.47 21.92
CA ASN A 324 -0.52 -15.83 21.37
C ASN A 324 0.75 -16.64 21.62
N GLY A 325 1.81 -16.03 22.17
CA GLY A 325 3.09 -16.68 22.43
C GLY A 325 3.94 -16.93 21.17
N GLU A 326 3.64 -16.22 20.07
CA GLU A 326 4.30 -16.37 18.78
C GLU A 326 5.57 -15.52 18.69
N TYR A 327 6.55 -15.84 19.54
CA TYR A 327 7.74 -15.00 19.73
C TYR A 327 8.62 -14.85 18.49
N TYR A 328 8.65 -15.84 17.59
CA TYR A 328 9.42 -15.74 16.33
C TYR A 328 8.78 -14.76 15.36
N ALA A 329 7.46 -14.87 15.14
CA ALA A 329 6.73 -13.93 14.31
C ALA A 329 6.75 -12.51 14.90
N LEU A 330 6.71 -12.41 16.24
CA LEU A 330 6.88 -11.12 16.93
C LEU A 330 8.26 -10.52 16.66
N ASP A 331 9.35 -11.28 16.79
CA ASP A 331 10.72 -10.79 16.55
C ASP A 331 10.86 -10.24 15.12
N ASP A 332 10.40 -11.00 14.12
CA ASP A 332 10.39 -10.57 12.72
C ASP A 332 9.53 -9.30 12.53
N TYR A 333 8.37 -9.22 13.18
CA TYR A 333 7.48 -8.06 13.07
C TYR A 333 8.05 -6.82 13.78
N MET A 334 8.83 -7.01 14.84
CA MET A 334 9.48 -5.91 15.56
C MET A 334 10.50 -5.18 14.68
N ASP A 335 11.05 -5.78 13.63
CA ASP A 335 11.86 -5.07 12.63
C ASP A 335 11.05 -4.00 11.90
N VAL A 336 9.79 -4.29 11.55
CA VAL A 336 8.87 -3.32 10.91
C VAL A 336 8.52 -2.20 11.90
N VAL A 337 8.28 -2.53 13.17
CA VAL A 337 8.00 -1.54 14.22
C VAL A 337 9.20 -0.64 14.47
N ASN A 338 10.41 -1.20 14.55
CA ASN A 338 11.65 -0.44 14.74
C ASN A 338 12.00 0.41 13.52
N LEU A 339 11.72 -0.07 12.30
CA LEU A 339 11.80 0.74 11.09
C LEU A 339 10.89 1.97 11.19
N MET A 340 9.61 1.77 11.50
CA MET A 340 8.65 2.87 11.62
C MET A 340 9.04 3.85 12.73
N ARG A 341 9.55 3.38 13.86
CA ARG A 341 10.14 4.22 14.90
C ARG A 341 11.30 5.06 14.37
N THR A 342 12.22 4.45 13.64
CA THR A 342 13.39 5.14 13.08
C THR A 342 12.95 6.21 12.08
N LEU A 343 12.03 5.89 11.18
CA LEU A 343 11.46 6.85 10.23
C LEU A 343 10.70 7.97 10.94
N SER A 344 9.98 7.66 12.03
CA SER A 344 9.30 8.67 12.86
C SER A 344 10.26 9.66 13.47
N TRP A 345 11.46 9.21 13.87
CA TRP A 345 12.51 10.09 14.35
C TRP A 345 13.10 10.96 13.22
N GLU A 346 13.50 10.34 12.10
CA GLU A 346 14.15 11.06 11.00
C GLU A 346 13.23 12.11 10.34
N TYR A 347 11.95 11.77 10.13
CA TYR A 347 10.98 12.66 9.48
C TYR A 347 10.09 13.45 10.45
N GLY A 348 10.04 13.07 11.73
CA GLY A 348 9.17 13.72 12.72
C GLY A 348 9.77 14.96 13.37
N PHE A 349 11.09 15.12 13.35
CA PHE A 349 11.82 16.23 14.00
C PHE A 349 12.40 17.25 13.01
N GLY A 350 12.33 16.99 11.71
CA GLY A 350 12.75 17.91 10.68
C GLY A 350 11.65 18.09 9.66
N TYR A 351 10.88 19.18 9.78
CA TYR A 351 10.49 20.15 8.73
C TYR A 351 9.65 21.26 9.35
#